data_AF-A0A7M3XZP8-F1
#
_entry.id   AF-A0A7M3XZP8-F1
#
_cell.length_a   1.000
_cell.length_b   1.000
_cell.length_c   1.000
_cell.angle_alpha   90.00
_cell.angle_beta   90.00
_cell.angle_gamma   90.00
#
_symmetry.space_group_name_H-M   'P 1'
#
loop_
_entity.id
_entity.type
_entity.pdbx_description
1 polymer ?
#
loop_
_entity_poly.entity_id
_entity_poly.type
_entity_poly.pdbx_seq_one_letter_code
_entity_poly.pdbx_strand_id
1 'polypeptide(L)'
;MNDREWLTERQFAGMSLGLERIEPLLERLGNPQIKFPSIHVAGTNGKGSLCALLSSAACDSGFKTGLFTTPHLVTVEERIRMDGKPISPEEFDNYLSRIRMASEALA
;
A
#
# COMPACT_ATOMS: atom_id res chain seq x y z
N MET A 1 5.82 -3.90 -21.64
CA MET A 1 5.72 -3.12 -20.39
C MET A 1 5.63 -4.08 -19.22
N ASN A 2 6.67 -4.08 -18.37
CA ASN A 2 6.66 -4.84 -17.13
C ASN A 2 5.74 -4.18 -16.08
N ASP A 3 5.48 -4.87 -14.98
CA ASP A 3 4.50 -4.41 -13.99
C ASP A 3 4.94 -3.14 -13.26
N ARG A 4 6.25 -2.93 -13.06
CA ARG A 4 6.80 -1.71 -12.45
C ARG A 4 6.70 -0.49 -13.37
N GLU A 5 6.93 -0.67 -14.68
CA GLU A 5 6.71 0.36 -15.70
C GLU A 5 5.23 0.77 -15.73
N TRP A 6 4.33 -0.22 -15.73
CA TRP A 6 2.88 -0.01 -15.67
C TRP A 6 2.43 0.77 -14.43
N LEU A 7 3.06 0.52 -13.28
CA LEU A 7 2.81 1.30 -12.05
C LEU A 7 3.32 2.73 -12.18
N THR A 8 4.47 2.92 -12.81
CA THR A 8 5.13 4.22 -12.97
C THR A 8 4.29 5.14 -13.87
N GLU A 9 3.76 4.63 -14.98
CA GLU A 9 2.89 5.40 -15.87
C GLU A 9 1.63 5.92 -15.18
N ARG A 10 1.07 5.16 -14.23
CA ARG A 10 -0.10 5.61 -13.45
C ARG A 10 0.19 6.79 -12.53
N GLN A 11 1.45 7.03 -12.15
CA GLN A 11 1.79 8.21 -11.33
C GLN A 11 1.50 9.52 -12.05
N PHE A 12 1.54 9.51 -13.39
CA PHE A 12 1.31 10.68 -14.23
C PHE A 12 -0.17 10.86 -14.64
N ALA A 13 -1.05 9.93 -14.28
CA ALA A 13 -2.47 9.98 -14.65
C ALA A 13 -3.29 11.04 -13.89
N GLY A 14 -2.66 11.83 -13.01
CA GLY A 14 -3.30 12.86 -12.22
C GLY A 14 -4.11 12.32 -11.02
N MET A 15 -4.59 13.23 -10.17
CA MET A 15 -5.39 12.89 -9.01
C MET A 15 -6.88 12.93 -9.38
N SER A 16 -7.55 11.79 -9.32
CA SER A 16 -9.02 11.74 -9.28
C SER A 16 -9.43 11.29 -7.88
N LEU A 17 -10.15 12.19 -7.22
CA LEU A 17 -10.78 11.92 -5.93
C LEU A 17 -11.99 11.00 -6.13
N GLY A 18 -12.39 10.32 -5.06
CA GLY A 18 -13.50 9.37 -5.08
C GLY A 18 -13.03 7.92 -4.93
N LEU A 19 -13.98 7.03 -4.65
CA LEU A 19 -13.74 5.60 -4.38
C LEU A 19 -14.19 4.70 -5.55
N GLU A 20 -14.84 5.26 -6.56
CA GLU A 20 -15.51 4.56 -7.65
C GLU A 20 -14.54 3.70 -8.48
N ARG A 21 -13.26 4.08 -8.51
CA ARG A 21 -12.20 3.33 -9.21
C ARG A 21 -11.60 2.22 -8.36
N ILE A 22 -11.49 2.43 -7.05
CA ILE A 22 -10.79 1.50 -6.15
C ILE A 22 -11.73 0.43 -5.60
N GLU A 23 -13.01 0.74 -5.40
CA GLU A 23 -14.02 -0.20 -4.87
C GLU A 23 -14.17 -1.45 -5.75
N PRO A 24 -14.38 -1.37 -7.08
CA PRO A 24 -14.48 -2.56 -7.92
C PRO A 24 -13.18 -3.38 -7.95
N LEU A 25 -12.03 -2.72 -7.91
CA LEU A 25 -10.73 -3.39 -7.87
C LEU A 25 -10.57 -4.17 -6.56
N LEU A 26 -10.93 -3.58 -5.42
CA LEU A 26 -10.86 -4.23 -4.11
C LEU A 26 -11.83 -5.41 -4.01
N GLU A 27 -13.04 -5.28 -4.57
CA GLU A 27 -14.01 -6.38 -4.62
C GLU A 27 -13.45 -7.61 -5.34
N ARG A 28 -12.81 -7.40 -6.50
CA ARG A 28 -12.16 -8.48 -7.28
C ARG A 28 -10.96 -9.10 -6.57
N LEU A 29 -10.28 -8.32 -5.73
CA LEU A 29 -9.20 -8.80 -4.86
C LEU A 29 -9.74 -9.49 -3.58
N GLY A 30 -11.06 -9.65 -3.46
CA GLY A 30 -11.71 -10.30 -2.33
C GLY A 30 -11.66 -9.44 -1.06
N ASN A 31 -11.80 -8.13 -1.22
CA ASN A 31 -11.87 -7.12 -0.16
C ASN A 31 -10.76 -7.28 0.92
N PRO A 32 -9.47 -7.16 0.56
CA PRO A 32 -8.38 -7.35 1.52
C PRO A 32 -8.36 -6.30 2.64
N GLN A 33 -8.88 -5.10 2.38
CA GLN A 33 -8.90 -3.96 3.31
C GLN A 33 -9.74 -4.19 4.58
N ILE A 34 -10.64 -5.17 4.59
CA ILE A 34 -11.49 -5.50 5.75
C ILE A 34 -11.01 -6.74 6.52
N LYS A 35 -9.88 -7.34 6.14
CA LYS A 35 -9.39 -8.61 6.73
C LYS A 35 -8.55 -8.42 8.00
N PHE A 36 -8.24 -7.18 8.37
CA PHE A 36 -7.42 -6.87 9.53
C PHE A 36 -7.84 -5.52 10.15
N PRO A 37 -7.69 -5.35 11.47
CA PRO A 37 -7.92 -4.07 12.12
C PRO A 37 -6.92 -3.04 11.58
N SER A 38 -7.40 -1.81 11.38
CA SER A 38 -6.61 -0.74 10.77
C SER A 38 -6.70 0.56 11.57
N ILE A 39 -5.57 1.27 11.68
CA ILE A 39 -5.51 2.65 12.17
C ILE A 39 -5.29 3.56 10.96
N HIS A 40 -6.24 4.46 10.68
CA HIS A 40 -6.14 5.43 9.60
C HIS A 40 -5.69 6.77 10.16
N VAL A 41 -4.55 7.30 9.67
CA VAL A 41 -3.98 8.57 10.14
C VAL A 41 -4.05 9.62 9.03
N ALA A 42 -4.84 10.67 9.25
CA ALA A 42 -4.99 11.81 8.35
C ALA A 42 -4.53 13.12 9.03
N GLY A 43 -4.14 14.12 8.24
CA GLY A 43 -3.66 15.41 8.71
C GLY A 43 -2.62 16.06 7.81
N THR A 44 -2.24 17.30 8.05
CA THR A 44 -1.27 18.02 7.20
C THR A 44 0.16 17.55 7.46
N ASN A 45 0.57 17.50 8.73
CA ASN A 45 1.94 17.20 9.16
C ASN A 45 1.97 16.04 10.17
N GLY A 46 3.14 15.44 10.39
CA GLY A 46 3.37 14.47 11.48
C GLY A 46 2.80 13.05 11.27
N LYS A 47 1.98 12.81 10.23
CA LYS A 47 1.39 11.48 9.95
C LYS A 47 2.43 10.36 9.90
N GLY A 48 3.49 10.53 9.11
CA GLY A 48 4.53 9.51 8.95
C GLY A 48 5.23 9.18 10.26
N SER A 49 5.58 10.22 11.05
CA SER A 49 6.20 10.05 12.38
C SER A 49 5.26 9.35 13.35
N LEU A 50 3.98 9.73 13.38
CA LEU A 50 2.98 9.08 14.22
C LEU A 50 2.78 7.61 13.83
N CYS A 51 2.63 7.31 12.54
CA CYS A 51 2.49 5.93 12.08
C CYS A 51 3.72 5.08 12.39
N ALA A 52 4.93 5.64 12.31
CA ALA A 52 6.16 4.95 12.70
C ALA A 52 6.19 4.62 14.20
N LEU A 53 5.81 5.57 15.06
CA LEU A 53 5.71 5.36 16.51
C LEU A 53 4.66 4.28 16.85
N LEU A 54 3.46 4.38 16.27
CA LEU A 54 2.39 3.39 16.46
C LEU A 54 2.83 2.00 16.00
N SER A 55 3.48 1.92 14.82
CA SER A 55 3.96 0.66 14.28
C SER A 55 5.02 0.03 15.19
N SER A 56 5.98 0.81 15.70
CA SER A 56 7.02 0.31 16.60
C SER A 56 6.40 -0.20 17.90
N ALA A 57 5.54 0.59 18.54
CA ALA A 57 4.90 0.21 19.79
C ALA A 57 4.04 -1.06 19.66
N ALA A 58 3.32 -1.21 18.54
CA ALA A 58 2.54 -2.41 18.26
C ALA A 58 3.43 -3.65 18.05
N CYS A 59 4.54 -3.51 17.30
CA CYS A 59 5.53 -4.58 17.13
C CYS A 59 6.12 -5.00 18.48
N ASP A 60 6.55 -4.04 19.30
CA ASP A 60 7.14 -4.28 20.62
C ASP A 60 6.15 -4.93 21.60
N SER A 61 4.85 -4.74 21.36
CA SER A 61 3.76 -5.39 22.10
C SER A 61 3.40 -6.79 21.58
N GLY A 62 4.13 -7.31 20.58
CA GLY A 62 3.94 -8.65 20.03
C GLY A 62 2.88 -8.77 18.93
N PHE A 63 2.37 -7.65 18.39
CA PHE A 63 1.44 -7.69 17.26
C PHE A 63 2.19 -7.78 15.93
N LYS A 64 1.71 -8.65 15.03
CA LYS A 64 2.10 -8.61 13.61
C LYS A 64 1.55 -7.32 13.00
N THR A 65 2.44 -6.42 12.61
CA THR A 65 2.08 -5.04 12.29
C THR A 65 2.49 -4.68 10.87
N GLY A 66 1.51 -4.25 10.08
CA GLY A 66 1.73 -3.63 8.78
C GLY A 66 1.76 -2.11 8.89
N LEU A 67 2.65 -1.47 8.13
CA LEU A 67 2.74 -0.01 8.02
C LEU A 67 2.76 0.39 6.55
N PHE A 68 1.83 1.28 6.17
CA PHE A 68 1.81 1.94 4.86
C PHE A 68 2.08 3.44 5.00
N THR A 69 3.10 3.95 4.32
CA THR A 69 3.47 5.38 4.33
C THR A 69 3.93 5.88 2.97
N THR A 70 3.80 7.19 2.75
CA THR A 70 4.25 7.88 1.53
C THR A 70 4.82 9.25 1.85
N PRO A 71 5.74 9.81 1.04
CA PRO A 71 6.44 9.14 -0.08
C PRO A 71 7.51 8.15 0.42
N HIS A 72 8.14 7.42 -0.51
CA HIS A 72 9.40 6.71 -0.25
C HIS A 72 10.59 7.63 -0.56
N LEU A 73 11.78 7.29 -0.06
CA LEU A 73 13.02 8.02 -0.33
C LEU A 73 13.83 7.41 -1.47
N VAL A 74 14.07 6.09 -1.45
CA VAL A 74 14.91 5.42 -2.46
C VAL A 74 14.11 4.41 -3.26
N THR A 75 13.40 3.49 -2.59
CA THR A 75 12.67 2.41 -3.26
C THR A 75 11.19 2.36 -2.88
N VAL A 76 10.34 1.91 -3.79
CA VAL A 76 8.88 1.88 -3.59
C VAL A 76 8.46 0.93 -2.47
N GLU A 77 9.24 -0.12 -2.25
CA GLU A 77 9.08 -1.11 -1.20
C GLU A 77 9.13 -0.47 0.20
N GLU A 78 9.82 0.67 0.38
CA GLU A 78 9.85 1.40 1.66
C GLU A 78 8.46 1.84 2.13
N ARG A 79 7.50 1.98 1.20
CA ARG A 79 6.13 2.39 1.50
C ARG A 79 5.35 1.33 2.25
N ILE A 80 5.77 0.06 2.19
CA ILE A 80 5.04 -1.06 2.78
C ILE A 80 6.02 -1.82 3.68
N ARG A 81 5.76 -1.79 4.99
CA ARG A 81 6.59 -2.46 5.99
C ARG A 81 5.79 -3.50 6.75
N MET A 82 6.41 -4.65 6.98
CA MET A 82 5.94 -5.69 7.89
C MET A 82 6.92 -5.77 9.06
N ASP A 83 6.42 -5.58 10.28
CA ASP A 83 7.20 -5.64 11.51
C ASP A 83 8.47 -4.76 11.44
N GLY A 84 8.29 -3.53 10.96
CA GLY A 84 9.34 -2.52 10.81
C GLY A 84 10.24 -2.65 9.57
N LYS A 85 10.18 -3.77 8.84
CA LYS A 85 11.03 -4.03 7.67
C LYS A 85 10.26 -3.81 6.36
N PRO A 86 10.84 -3.12 5.36
CA PRO A 86 10.26 -3.07 4.02
C PRO A 86 10.04 -4.49 3.47
N ILE A 87 8.96 -4.67 2.71
CA ILE A 87 8.76 -5.94 1.98
C ILE A 87 9.87 -6.16 0.95
N SER A 88 10.12 -7.41 0.58
CA SER A 88 11.13 -7.72 -0.42
C SER A 88 10.68 -7.25 -1.82
N PRO A 89 11.63 -6.98 -2.74
CA PRO A 89 11.31 -6.68 -4.14
C PRO A 89 10.48 -7.78 -4.80
N GLU A 90 10.76 -9.05 -4.51
CA GLU A 90 10.03 -10.21 -5.03
C GLU A 90 8.58 -10.25 -4.54
N GLU A 91 8.34 -10.02 -3.25
CA GLU A 91 6.98 -9.90 -2.72
C GLU A 91 6.25 -8.73 -3.35
N PHE A 92 6.90 -7.58 -3.47
CA PHE A 92 6.31 -6.40 -4.11
C PHE A 92 5.89 -6.70 -5.54
N ASP A 93 6.76 -7.34 -6.34
CA ASP A 93 6.48 -7.69 -7.73
C ASP A 93 5.34 -8.70 -7.85
N ASN A 94 5.29 -9.70 -6.96
CA ASN A 94 4.19 -10.66 -6.91
C ASN A 94 2.84 -9.97 -6.67
N TYR A 95 2.76 -9.10 -5.67
CA TYR A 95 1.53 -8.38 -5.35
C TYR A 95 1.15 -7.38 -6.45
N LEU A 96 2.13 -6.70 -7.04
CA LEU A 96 1.89 -5.76 -8.12
C LEU A 96 1.30 -6.45 -9.34
N SER A 97 1.82 -7.63 -9.70
CA SER A 97 1.29 -8.44 -10.80
C SER A 97 -0.17 -8.82 -10.57
N ARG A 98 -0.52 -9.23 -9.34
CA ARG A 98 -1.90 -9.54 -8.97
C ARG A 98 -2.83 -8.33 -9.08
N ILE A 99 -2.36 -7.15 -8.65
CA ILE A 99 -3.12 -5.90 -8.74
C ILE A 99 -3.33 -5.52 -10.22
N ARG A 100 -2.30 -5.66 -11.05
CA ARG A 100 -2.38 -5.39 -12.49
C ARG A 100 -3.42 -6.28 -13.16
N MET A 101 -3.35 -7.60 -12.96
CA MET A 101 -4.33 -8.54 -13.51
C MET A 101 -5.77 -8.19 -13.08
N ALA A 102 -5.96 -7.85 -11.80
CA ALA A 102 -7.26 -7.45 -11.29
C ALA A 102 -7.74 -6.07 -11.84
N SER A 103 -6.82 -5.20 -12.24
CA SER A 103 -7.16 -3.91 -12.87
C SER A 103 -7.48 -4.05 -14.35
N GLU A 104 -6.81 -4.93 -15.10
CA GLU A 104 -6.98 -5.05 -16.55
C GLU A 104 -8.30 -5.72 -16.93
N ALA A 105 -8.79 -6.66 -16.13
CA ALA A 105 -10.06 -7.31 -16.44
C ALA A 105 -11.30 -6.44 -16.10
N LEU A 106 -11.11 -5.16 -15.74
CA LEU A 106 -12.17 -4.14 -15.64
C LEU A 106 -12.37 -3.38 -16.97
N ALA A 107 -11.50 -3.62 -17.96
CA ALA A 107 -11.57 -3.05 -19.29
C ALA A 107 -12.58 -3.78 -20.20
#